data_AF-A0A540WGM4-F1
#
_entry.id   AF-A0A540WGM4-F1
#
_cell.length_a   1.000
_cell.length_b   1.000
_cell.length_c   1.000
_cell.angle_alpha   90.00
_cell.angle_beta   90.00
_cell.angle_gamma   90.00
#
_symmetry.space_group_name_H-M   'P 1'
#
loop_
_entity.id
_entity.type
_entity.pdbx_description
1 polymer ?
#
loop_
_entity_poly.entity_id
_entity_poly.type
_entity_poly.pdbx_seq_one_letter_code
_entity_poly.pdbx_strand_id
1 'polypeptide(L)'
;MNQTTHPTPRTRGAATPVLAGAKKGASNARTPVETADSLHSMAVARIIDLASEGEIRGLVAGKQSIYLDQVPIENPDGTLNFSGVDVQTRSGTQDQEHISG
;
A
#
# COMPACT_ATOMS: atom_id res chain seq x y z
N MET A 1 77.45 33.55 -26.13
CA MET A 1 78.10 32.60 -27.07
C MET A 1 78.69 31.43 -26.29
N ASN A 2 78.76 30.26 -26.93
CA ASN A 2 78.99 28.87 -26.45
C ASN A 2 77.73 28.15 -25.93
N GLN A 3 76.99 27.36 -26.73
CA GLN A 3 77.30 26.16 -27.56
C GLN A 3 77.45 24.85 -26.76
N THR A 4 76.43 23.98 -26.94
CA THR A 4 76.48 22.51 -27.15
C THR A 4 77.00 21.63 -26.00
N THR A 5 76.24 20.66 -25.48
CA THR A 5 76.08 19.35 -26.13
C THR A 5 74.93 18.53 -25.54
N HIS A 6 74.22 17.85 -26.44
CA HIS A 6 73.22 16.83 -26.21
C HIS A 6 73.84 15.46 -26.52
N PRO A 7 73.76 14.48 -25.61
CA PRO A 7 73.82 13.07 -25.98
C PRO A 7 72.52 12.32 -25.64
N THR A 8 72.00 11.55 -26.59
CA THR A 8 70.82 10.66 -26.52
C THR A 8 71.22 9.33 -27.20
N PRO A 9 70.61 8.12 -27.02
CA PRO A 9 69.72 7.52 -26.00
C PRO A 9 70.20 6.12 -25.48
N ARG A 10 69.30 5.41 -24.75
CA ARG A 10 69.22 3.95 -24.39
C ARG A 10 69.56 3.67 -22.92
N THR A 11 68.73 3.03 -22.09
CA THR A 11 68.22 1.66 -22.28
C THR A 11 67.11 1.33 -21.25
N ARG A 12 65.98 0.83 -21.74
CA ARG A 12 64.99 -0.09 -21.12
C ARG A 12 64.41 0.24 -19.72
N GLY A 13 63.14 0.66 -19.74
CA GLY A 13 62.03 -0.14 -19.21
C GLY A 13 61.99 -0.46 -17.72
N ALA A 14 61.22 0.32 -16.97
CA ALA A 14 60.46 -0.20 -15.85
C ALA A 14 59.03 0.32 -16.00
N ALA A 15 58.16 -0.53 -16.55
CA ALA A 15 56.73 -0.26 -16.60
C ALA A 15 56.24 -0.10 -15.15
N THR A 16 55.67 1.06 -14.83
CA THR A 16 54.75 1.20 -13.70
C THR A 16 53.73 0.07 -13.80
N PRO A 17 53.55 -0.78 -12.76
CA PRO A 17 52.51 -1.79 -12.83
C PRO A 17 51.18 -1.05 -12.86
N VAL A 18 50.55 -1.02 -14.03
CA VAL A 18 49.13 -0.68 -14.14
C VAL A 18 48.41 -1.79 -13.42
N LEU A 19 47.95 -1.51 -12.20
CA LEU A 19 47.18 -2.44 -11.40
C LEU A 19 45.78 -2.57 -12.04
N ALA A 20 45.68 -3.39 -13.09
CA ALA A 20 44.43 -3.70 -13.76
C ALA A 20 43.75 -4.85 -13.01
N GLY A 21 42.71 -4.52 -12.23
CA GLY A 21 41.84 -5.53 -11.64
C GLY A 21 41.04 -6.25 -12.72
N ALA A 22 41.30 -7.54 -12.92
CA ALA A 22 40.42 -8.38 -13.72
C ALA A 22 39.15 -8.69 -12.90
N LYS A 23 38.02 -8.04 -13.22
CA LYS A 23 36.70 -8.52 -12.77
C LYS A 23 36.42 -9.86 -13.46
N LYS A 24 36.91 -10.94 -12.85
CA LYS A 24 36.57 -12.31 -13.25
C LYS A 24 35.18 -12.60 -12.71
N GLY A 25 34.22 -12.71 -13.62
CA GLY A 25 32.87 -13.15 -13.31
C GLY A 25 31.87 -12.23 -13.98
N ALA A 26 31.36 -12.69 -15.11
CA ALA A 26 30.05 -12.29 -15.59
C ALA A 26 29.06 -12.56 -14.45
N SER A 27 28.82 -11.54 -13.64
CA SER A 27 27.71 -11.56 -12.70
C SER A 27 26.49 -11.51 -13.61
N ASN A 28 25.82 -12.65 -13.77
CA ASN A 28 24.39 -12.60 -13.99
C ASN A 28 23.85 -11.76 -12.84
N ALA A 29 23.61 -10.47 -13.11
CA ALA A 29 23.02 -9.57 -12.15
C ALA A 29 21.65 -10.18 -11.84
N ARG A 30 21.52 -10.81 -10.68
CA ARG A 30 20.22 -11.26 -10.19
C ARG A 30 19.41 -9.99 -10.04
N THR A 31 18.40 -9.79 -10.89
CA THR A 31 17.37 -8.79 -10.62
C THR A 31 16.79 -9.12 -9.25
N PRO A 32 16.86 -8.22 -8.26
CA PRO A 32 16.13 -8.41 -7.03
C PRO A 32 14.65 -8.61 -7.40
N VAL A 33 14.11 -9.79 -7.11
CA VAL A 33 12.67 -10.02 -7.20
C VAL A 33 12.14 -9.72 -5.81
N GLU A 34 11.55 -8.54 -5.65
CA GLU A 34 10.75 -8.23 -4.47
C GLU A 34 9.58 -9.21 -4.41
N THR A 35 9.42 -9.85 -3.26
CA THR A 35 8.23 -10.67 -3.02
C THR A 35 7.05 -9.72 -2.95
N ALA A 36 5.91 -10.08 -3.54
CA ALA A 36 4.72 -9.24 -3.47
C ALA A 36 4.41 -8.91 -2.01
N ASP A 37 4.39 -7.62 -1.67
CA ASP A 37 4.04 -7.15 -0.34
C ASP A 37 2.55 -7.42 -0.11
N SER A 38 2.26 -8.53 0.56
CA SER A 38 0.90 -8.91 0.95
C SER A 38 0.55 -8.43 2.36
N LEU A 39 1.31 -7.51 2.96
CA LEU A 39 0.99 -6.93 4.27
C LEU A 39 -0.13 -5.88 4.13
N HIS A 40 -1.16 -6.20 3.36
CA HIS A 40 -2.41 -5.47 3.34
C HIS A 40 -3.28 -6.02 4.48
N SER A 41 -3.13 -5.42 5.66
CA SER A 41 -4.02 -5.69 6.79
C SER A 41 -5.41 -5.13 6.44
N MET A 42 -6.39 -6.01 6.22
CA MET A 42 -7.79 -5.62 6.18
C MET A 42 -8.34 -5.67 7.61
N ALA A 43 -8.70 -4.51 8.16
CA ALA A 43 -9.41 -4.42 9.42
C ALA A 43 -10.92 -4.34 9.15
N VAL A 44 -11.70 -5.22 9.79
CA VAL A 44 -13.16 -5.21 9.71
C VAL A 44 -13.70 -4.93 11.11
N ALA A 45 -14.64 -3.98 11.21
CA ALA A 45 -15.37 -3.68 12.43
C ALA A 45 -16.82 -4.15 12.30
N ARG A 46 -17.41 -4.60 13.41
CA ARG A 46 -18.84 -4.89 13.54
C ARG A 46 -19.39 -4.07 14.70
N ILE A 47 -20.45 -3.32 14.44
CA ILE A 47 -21.02 -2.34 15.37
C ILE A 47 -22.51 -2.64 15.50
N ILE A 48 -23.04 -2.57 16.73
CA ILE A 48 -24.46 -2.67 17.03
C ILE A 48 -24.86 -1.42 17.81
N ASP A 49 -25.82 -0.67 17.26
CA ASP A 49 -26.40 0.51 17.89
C ASP A 49 -27.85 0.26 18.29
N LEU A 50 -28.22 0.74 19.47
CA LEU A 50 -29.58 0.64 20.03
C LEU A 50 -30.25 2.02 19.95
N ALA A 51 -31.27 2.15 19.10
CA ALA A 51 -31.97 3.41 18.87
C ALA A 51 -33.28 3.57 19.67
N SER A 52 -33.90 2.47 20.09
CA SER A 52 -35.21 2.44 20.77
C SER A 52 -35.31 1.21 21.68
N GLU A 53 -36.20 1.29 22.68
CA GLU A 53 -36.54 0.18 23.60
C GLU A 53 -37.77 -0.63 23.13
N GLY A 54 -38.60 -0.07 22.24
CA GLY A 54 -39.81 -0.72 21.75
C GLY A 54 -39.97 -0.61 20.24
N GLU A 55 -41.10 -1.14 19.74
CA GLU A 55 -41.39 -1.20 18.31
C GLU A 55 -41.45 0.20 17.68
N ILE A 56 -40.67 0.37 16.62
CA ILE A 56 -40.57 1.59 15.81
C ILE A 56 -40.79 1.27 14.34
N ARG A 57 -41.17 2.28 13.57
CA ARG A 57 -41.32 2.17 12.10
C ARG A 57 -40.00 1.89 11.36
N GLY A 58 -38.87 2.05 12.04
CA GLY A 58 -37.52 1.91 11.47
C GLY A 58 -36.91 3.23 11.02
N LEU A 59 -35.82 3.12 10.25
CA LEU A 59 -35.08 4.27 9.73
C LEU A 59 -35.91 5.04 8.69
N VAL A 60 -35.92 6.38 8.79
CA VAL A 60 -36.77 7.25 7.97
C VAL A 60 -36.51 7.12 6.46
N ALA A 61 -35.24 6.98 6.08
CA ALA A 61 -34.79 6.87 4.69
C ALA A 61 -33.87 5.67 4.45
N GLY A 62 -34.08 4.56 5.19
CA GLY A 62 -33.27 3.35 5.04
C GLY A 62 -31.77 3.62 5.24
N LYS A 63 -30.93 3.16 4.30
CA LYS A 63 -29.47 3.33 4.37
C LYS A 63 -29.04 4.79 4.32
N GLN A 64 -29.82 5.68 3.70
CA GLN A 64 -29.54 7.13 3.69
C GLN A 64 -29.65 7.77 5.09
N SER A 65 -30.27 7.08 6.06
CA SER A 65 -30.34 7.53 7.46
C SER A 65 -29.12 7.14 8.29
N ILE A 66 -28.14 6.42 7.73
CA ILE A 66 -26.95 5.94 8.44
C ILE A 66 -25.75 6.72 7.94
N TYR A 67 -25.00 7.29 8.88
CA TYR A 67 -23.86 8.16 8.60
C TYR A 67 -22.58 7.56 9.17
N LEU A 68 -21.53 7.56 8.36
CA LEU A 68 -20.17 7.30 8.82
C LEU A 68 -19.40 8.60 8.67
N ASP A 69 -18.89 9.12 9.78
CA ASP A 69 -18.19 10.41 9.83
C ASP A 69 -18.97 11.54 9.14
N GLN A 70 -20.24 11.68 9.51
CA GLN A 70 -21.17 12.69 8.95
C GLN A 70 -21.46 12.57 7.45
N VAL A 71 -21.02 11.49 6.78
CA VAL A 71 -21.35 11.19 5.37
C VAL A 71 -22.37 10.05 5.32
N PRO A 72 -23.52 10.20 4.64
CA PRO A 72 -24.51 9.13 4.54
C PRO A 72 -23.91 7.95 3.76
N ILE A 73 -24.25 6.71 4.13
CA ILE A 73 -23.70 5.54 3.40
C ILE A 73 -24.27 5.39 1.99
N GLU A 74 -25.49 5.89 1.77
CA GLU A 74 -26.20 5.90 0.49
C GLU A 74 -26.70 7.32 0.20
N ASN A 75 -26.51 7.78 -1.04
CA ASN A 75 -26.98 9.07 -1.53
C ASN A 75 -28.47 9.01 -1.93
N PRO A 76 -29.13 10.18 -2.10
CA PRO A 76 -30.52 10.23 -2.57
C PRO A 76 -30.77 9.55 -3.92
N ASP A 77 -29.74 9.45 -4.77
CA ASP A 77 -29.79 8.77 -6.07
C ASP A 77 -29.52 7.25 -6.00
N GLY A 78 -29.33 6.71 -4.79
CA GLY A 78 -29.05 5.29 -4.54
C GLY A 78 -27.58 4.88 -4.70
N THR A 79 -26.67 5.81 -4.99
CA THR A 79 -25.23 5.51 -5.05
C THR A 79 -24.63 5.38 -3.64
N LEU A 80 -23.70 4.45 -3.45
CA LEU A 80 -23.04 4.23 -2.16
C LEU A 80 -21.76 5.06 -2.03
N ASN A 81 -21.58 5.71 -0.89
CA ASN A 81 -20.35 6.46 -0.58
C ASN A 81 -19.21 5.58 -0.05
N PHE A 82 -19.54 4.38 0.45
CA PHE A 82 -18.57 3.44 1.01
C PHE A 82 -18.78 2.03 0.43
N SER A 83 -17.68 1.35 0.11
CA SER A 83 -17.69 -0.05 -0.31
C SER A 83 -17.57 -1.00 0.89
N GLY A 84 -18.21 -2.17 0.81
CA GLY A 84 -18.06 -3.23 1.81
C GLY A 84 -18.87 -3.00 3.11
N VAL A 85 -19.86 -2.11 3.08
CA VAL A 85 -20.79 -1.89 4.19
C VAL A 85 -22.01 -2.79 4.03
N ASP A 86 -22.23 -3.67 5.01
CA ASP A 86 -23.49 -4.40 5.17
C ASP A 86 -24.24 -3.88 6.41
N VAL A 87 -25.57 -3.79 6.30
CA VAL A 87 -26.42 -3.24 7.36
C VAL A 87 -27.63 -4.14 7.54
N GLN A 88 -27.85 -4.53 8.79
CA GLN A 88 -29.08 -5.15 9.23
C GLN A 88 -29.77 -4.23 10.25
N THR A 89 -31.08 -4.14 10.17
CA THR A 89 -31.89 -3.38 11.15
C THR A 89 -32.90 -4.29 11.81
N ARG A 90 -33.37 -3.85 12.98
CA ARG A 90 -34.47 -4.47 13.71
C ARG A 90 -35.38 -3.38 14.21
N SER A 91 -36.69 -3.60 14.09
CA SER A 91 -37.71 -2.60 14.41
C SER A 91 -38.14 -2.60 15.87
N GLY A 92 -37.64 -3.48 16.73
CA GLY A 92 -38.02 -3.48 18.16
C GLY A 92 -39.29 -4.30 18.47
N THR A 93 -39.75 -5.16 17.56
CA THR A 93 -40.84 -6.13 17.81
C THR A 93 -40.47 -7.11 18.92
N GLN A 94 -41.48 -7.72 19.57
CA GLN A 94 -41.28 -8.74 20.62
C GLN A 94 -40.51 -9.96 20.09
N ASP A 95 -40.92 -10.47 18.92
CA ASP A 95 -40.25 -11.57 18.22
C ASP A 95 -39.33 -11.00 17.14
N GLN A 96 -38.05 -11.37 17.19
CA GLN A 96 -37.04 -10.92 16.22
C GLN A 96 -36.03 -12.00 15.89
N GLU A 97 -35.54 -11.95 14.65
CA GLU A 97 -34.44 -12.79 14.22
C GLU A 97 -33.13 -12.39 14.90
N HIS A 98 -32.37 -13.39 15.31
CA HIS A 98 -31.04 -13.23 15.88
C HIS A 98 -30.14 -12.42 14.95
N ILE A 99 -29.31 -11.53 15.52
CA ILE A 99 -28.27 -10.83 14.77
C ILE A 99 -27.03 -11.72 14.80
N SER A 100 -26.68 -12.32 13.66
CA SER A 100 -25.49 -13.14 13.53
C SER A 100 -24.23 -12.29 13.53
N GLY A 101 -23.17 -12.82 14.15
CA GLY A 101 -21.83 -12.25 14.14
C GLY A 101 -20.83 -13.19 13.49
#